data_AF-A0A923N9A5-F1
#
_entry.id   AF-A0A923N9A5-F1
#
_cell.length_a   1.000
_cell.length_b   1.000
_cell.length_c   1.000
_cell.angle_alpha   90.00
_cell.angle_beta   90.00
_cell.angle_gamma   90.00
#
_symmetry.space_group_name_H-M   'P 1'
#
loop_
_entity.id
_entity.type
_entity.pdbx_description
1 polymer ?
#
loop_
_entity_poly.entity_id
_entity_poly.type
_entity_poly.pdbx_seq_one_letter_code
_entity_poly.pdbx_strand_id
1 'polypeptide(L)'
;MKRRNIVLWVWLVLWGSFASCSRNSQMDVEDWEDTEAVLVSTEVAPNDVIGTWHGFIPCPGCRGYTYDLVLMDNYNFEERVIYEDQPGEPVTRIGTWSVTDGIIELSGDEAARTRFSLSTAGELRALDLAGKPINQDLQAQYSLKRSAGLAEDDPRFWEDSRKIGVDFVATGHNPSWVLEIDKENQMLFKTRPEETVMLQAKTPAPTSKGRITSYRATTGDGSLEIELTQETCADAMSGKERPYTVRITANGEVYTGCGLYLGDNQSK
;
A
#
# COMPACT_ATOMS: atom_id res chain seq x y z
N MET A 1 68.35 40.83 -40.56
CA MET A 1 69.80 41.00 -40.34
C MET A 1 70.06 42.22 -39.47
N LYS A 2 71.13 42.17 -38.65
CA LYS A 2 71.67 43.17 -37.68
C LYS A 2 70.94 43.19 -36.32
N ARG A 3 71.43 42.46 -35.30
CA ARG A 3 72.60 42.68 -34.41
C ARG A 3 72.30 43.74 -33.34
N ARG A 4 72.07 43.38 -32.07
CA ARG A 4 73.00 43.01 -30.97
C ARG A 4 73.55 44.23 -30.21
N ASN A 5 73.24 44.31 -28.91
CA ASN A 5 74.15 44.48 -27.74
C ASN A 5 73.62 45.44 -26.66
N ILE A 6 73.32 44.97 -25.43
CA ILE A 6 74.15 44.90 -24.18
C ILE A 6 74.14 46.21 -23.39
N VAL A 7 73.69 46.17 -22.11
CA VAL A 7 74.33 46.65 -20.86
C VAL A 7 73.41 46.20 -19.69
N LEU A 8 73.67 45.13 -18.94
CA LEU A 8 74.54 44.98 -17.75
C LEU A 8 74.32 46.02 -16.62
N TRP A 9 73.57 45.66 -15.57
CA TRP A 9 73.84 46.11 -14.20
C TRP A 9 73.73 44.95 -13.21
N VAL A 10 74.58 45.03 -12.21
CA VAL A 10 75.19 43.98 -11.40
C VAL A 10 74.61 44.02 -9.99
N TRP A 11 74.31 42.82 -9.47
CA TRP A 11 74.36 42.35 -8.06
C TRP A 11 73.59 43.07 -6.94
N LEU A 12 72.76 42.27 -6.23
CA LEU A 12 72.70 42.32 -4.76
C LEU A 12 72.25 40.98 -4.14
N VAL A 13 73.25 40.26 -3.63
CA VAL A 13 73.35 39.51 -2.36
C VAL A 13 72.13 38.68 -1.87
N LEU A 14 72.30 37.36 -2.02
CA LEU A 14 72.21 36.31 -0.99
C LEU A 14 71.42 36.62 0.29
N TRP A 15 70.19 36.11 0.40
CA TRP A 15 69.66 35.54 1.64
C TRP A 15 69.14 34.13 1.34
N GLY A 16 69.87 33.13 1.82
CA GLY A 16 69.43 31.74 1.82
C GLY A 16 68.52 31.49 3.00
N SER A 17 67.30 31.02 2.72
CA SER A 17 66.46 30.31 3.67
C SER A 17 65.96 29.05 2.97
N PHE A 18 66.56 27.93 3.32
CA PHE A 18 66.02 26.61 3.02
C PHE A 18 64.74 26.40 3.84
N ALA A 19 63.65 26.06 3.15
CA ALA A 19 62.51 25.23 3.57
C ALA A 19 61.24 25.71 2.85
N SER A 20 61.05 25.24 1.60
CA SER A 20 59.73 25.25 0.96
C SER A 20 59.41 23.82 0.56
N CYS A 21 58.76 23.11 1.47
CA CYS A 21 57.96 21.95 1.10
C CYS A 21 56.67 22.50 0.49
N SER A 22 56.46 22.25 -0.80
CA SER A 22 55.17 22.52 -1.44
C SER A 22 54.12 21.59 -0.83
N ARG A 23 53.36 22.10 0.14
CA ARG A 23 52.09 21.54 0.55
C ARG A 23 51.06 21.96 -0.51
N ASN A 24 50.74 21.06 -1.43
CA ASN A 24 49.43 21.09 -2.07
C ASN A 24 48.78 19.75 -1.72
N SER A 25 47.75 19.83 -0.89
CA SER A 25 46.97 18.72 -0.38
C SER A 25 46.37 17.94 -1.54
N GLN A 26 46.88 16.72 -1.70
CA GLN A 26 46.14 15.59 -2.22
C GLN A 26 44.86 15.49 -1.38
N MET A 27 43.71 15.82 -1.96
CA MET A 27 42.43 15.48 -1.37
C MET A 27 42.26 13.98 -1.60
N ASP A 28 42.44 13.24 -0.52
CA ASP A 28 42.08 11.83 -0.45
C ASP A 28 40.59 11.72 -0.80
N VAL A 29 40.32 11.02 -1.89
CA VAL A 29 38.98 10.52 -2.20
C VAL A 29 38.75 9.45 -1.16
N GLU A 30 38.03 9.80 -0.10
CA GLU A 30 37.50 8.80 0.81
C GLU A 30 36.52 7.94 0.02
N ASP A 31 36.93 6.69 -0.11
CA ASP A 31 36.19 5.53 -0.55
C ASP A 31 35.19 5.19 0.55
N TRP A 32 33.90 5.44 0.29
CA TRP A 32 32.81 5.04 1.18
C TRP A 32 32.11 3.88 0.49
N GLU A 33 32.71 2.69 0.59
CA GLU A 33 32.01 1.43 0.42
C GLU A 33 31.05 1.20 1.62
N ASP A 34 29.98 0.46 1.34
CA ASP A 34 28.91 0.03 2.26
C ASP A 34 27.80 1.05 2.57
N THR A 35 27.10 1.49 1.53
CA THR A 35 25.63 1.62 1.65
C THR A 35 25.03 0.25 1.33
N GLU A 36 24.41 -0.40 2.31
CA GLU A 36 23.55 -1.55 2.05
C GLU A 36 22.54 -1.15 0.97
N ALA A 37 22.72 -1.71 -0.23
CA ALA A 37 21.77 -1.55 -1.29
C ALA A 37 20.42 -2.03 -0.77
N VAL A 38 19.45 -1.11 -0.70
CA VAL A 38 18.04 -1.49 -0.57
C VAL A 38 17.76 -2.40 -1.75
N LEU A 39 17.70 -3.71 -1.49
CA LEU A 39 17.39 -4.72 -2.49
C LEU A 39 15.98 -4.44 -2.98
N VAL A 40 15.87 -3.67 -4.06
CA VAL A 40 14.70 -3.64 -4.92
C VAL A 40 14.67 -5.02 -5.57
N SER A 41 13.59 -5.77 -5.41
CA SER A 41 13.42 -7.01 -6.16
C SER A 41 13.43 -6.66 -7.64
N THR A 42 14.46 -7.07 -8.37
CA THR A 42 14.64 -6.76 -9.80
C THR A 42 13.64 -7.51 -10.70
N GLU A 43 12.81 -8.38 -10.14
CA GLU A 43 11.78 -9.13 -10.83
C GLU A 43 10.44 -8.93 -10.12
N VAL A 44 9.81 -7.78 -10.32
CA VAL A 44 8.40 -7.57 -9.93
C VAL A 44 7.56 -7.89 -11.16
N ALA A 45 6.78 -8.97 -11.12
CA ALA A 45 5.76 -9.25 -12.13
C ALA A 45 4.44 -8.54 -11.78
N PRO A 46 3.58 -8.24 -12.76
CA PRO A 46 2.24 -7.68 -12.49
C PRO A 46 1.47 -8.49 -11.45
N ASN A 47 1.51 -9.83 -11.54
CA ASN A 47 0.82 -10.72 -10.60
C ASN A 47 1.33 -10.61 -9.15
N ASP A 48 2.55 -10.14 -8.92
CA ASP A 48 3.10 -9.98 -7.57
C ASP A 48 2.50 -8.76 -6.85
N VAL A 49 1.92 -7.82 -7.60
CA VAL A 49 1.43 -6.55 -7.07
C VAL A 49 -0.08 -6.37 -7.18
N ILE A 50 -0.78 -7.21 -7.95
CA ILE A 50 -2.26 -7.25 -7.97
C ILE A 50 -2.81 -7.39 -6.54
N GLY A 51 -3.87 -6.65 -6.26
CA GLY A 51 -4.59 -6.66 -4.99
C GLY A 51 -4.63 -5.28 -4.33
N THR A 52 -5.08 -5.29 -3.07
CA THR A 52 -5.31 -4.05 -2.30
C THR A 52 -4.16 -3.76 -1.35
N TRP A 53 -3.76 -2.50 -1.35
CA TRP A 53 -2.67 -1.91 -0.63
C TRP A 53 -3.17 -0.76 0.22
N HIS A 54 -2.60 -0.60 1.39
CA HIS A 54 -3.03 0.41 2.34
C HIS A 54 -1.86 0.92 3.17
N GLY A 55 -1.84 2.22 3.43
CA GLY A 55 -0.88 2.82 4.35
C GLY A 55 -1.26 4.22 4.77
N PHE A 56 -0.63 4.69 5.84
CA PHE A 56 -0.67 6.08 6.26
C PHE A 56 0.62 6.76 5.82
N ILE A 57 0.51 7.83 5.05
CA ILE A 57 1.67 8.52 4.49
C ILE A 57 1.83 9.88 5.17
N PRO A 58 2.99 10.15 5.78
CA PRO A 58 3.25 11.45 6.39
C PRO A 58 3.40 12.53 5.33
N CYS A 59 2.79 13.69 5.58
CA CYS A 59 2.86 14.85 4.70
C CYS A 59 3.58 16.03 5.39
N PRO A 60 4.45 16.77 4.69
CA PRO A 60 5.07 17.95 5.28
C PRO A 60 4.04 19.02 5.65
N GLY A 61 3.90 19.32 6.94
CA GLY A 61 3.01 20.39 7.42
C GLY A 61 1.54 19.98 7.63
N CYS A 62 1.21 18.70 7.52
CA CYS A 62 -0.08 18.14 7.94
C CYS A 62 0.12 16.85 8.75
N ARG A 63 -0.94 16.34 9.38
CA ARG A 63 -0.90 15.09 10.17
C ARG A 63 -0.53 13.88 9.32
N GLY A 64 -0.96 13.86 8.06
CA GLY A 64 -0.76 12.79 7.10
C GLY A 64 -2.03 12.53 6.31
N TYR A 65 -1.98 11.49 5.48
CA TYR A 65 -3.15 11.00 4.78
C TYR A 65 -3.16 9.48 4.74
N THR A 66 -4.37 8.93 4.81
CA THR A 66 -4.62 7.54 4.49
C THR A 66 -4.60 7.35 2.98
N TYR A 67 -3.95 6.29 2.52
CA TYR A 67 -3.78 5.95 1.12
C TYR A 67 -4.22 4.50 0.88
N ASP A 68 -5.31 4.34 0.13
CA ASP A 68 -5.81 3.05 -0.37
C ASP A 68 -5.48 2.92 -1.86
N LEU A 69 -4.92 1.79 -2.26
CA LEU A 69 -4.63 1.50 -3.65
C LEU A 69 -5.06 0.09 -4.02
N VAL A 70 -5.76 -0.01 -5.13
CA VAL A 70 -6.20 -1.26 -5.72
C VAL A 70 -5.52 -1.41 -7.06
N LEU A 71 -4.80 -2.52 -7.26
CA LEU A 71 -4.24 -2.89 -8.55
C LEU A 71 -5.01 -4.10 -9.10
N MET A 72 -5.80 -3.88 -10.15
CA MET A 72 -6.66 -4.91 -10.77
C MET A 72 -5.89 -5.71 -11.83
N ASP A 73 -6.30 -6.95 -12.08
CA ASP A 73 -5.68 -7.86 -13.07
C ASP A 73 -5.84 -7.41 -14.53
N ASN A 74 -6.82 -6.56 -14.80
CA ASN A 74 -7.08 -5.91 -16.08
C ASN A 74 -6.22 -4.65 -16.31
N TYR A 75 -5.22 -4.40 -15.47
CA TYR A 75 -4.32 -3.24 -15.50
C TYR A 75 -4.97 -1.90 -15.17
N ASN A 76 -6.18 -1.89 -14.59
CA ASN A 76 -6.79 -0.69 -14.02
C ASN A 76 -6.44 -0.54 -12.52
N PHE A 77 -6.43 0.69 -12.03
CA PHE A 77 -6.27 0.97 -10.61
C PHE A 77 -7.35 1.91 -10.09
N GLU A 78 -7.63 1.81 -8.79
CA GLU A 78 -8.36 2.80 -8.01
C GLU A 78 -7.45 3.24 -6.85
N GLU A 79 -7.19 4.53 -6.75
CA GLU A 79 -6.40 5.18 -5.70
C GLU A 79 -7.32 6.11 -4.92
N ARG A 80 -7.31 6.02 -3.60
CA ARG A 80 -8.12 6.85 -2.73
C ARG A 80 -7.29 7.44 -1.60
N VAL A 81 -7.36 8.76 -1.44
CA VAL A 81 -6.59 9.54 -0.46
C VAL A 81 -7.54 10.28 0.48
N ILE A 82 -7.33 10.11 1.78
CA ILE A 82 -8.11 10.77 2.84
C ILE A 82 -7.15 11.59 3.69
N TYR A 83 -7.31 12.92 3.66
CA TYR A 83 -6.46 13.84 4.42
C TYR A 83 -7.01 14.00 5.84
N GLU A 84 -6.19 13.71 6.86
CA GLU A 84 -6.61 13.79 8.26
C GLU A 84 -7.05 15.19 8.70
N ASP A 85 -6.47 16.23 8.11
CA ASP A 85 -6.68 17.61 8.54
C ASP A 85 -7.85 18.32 7.86
N GLN A 86 -8.52 17.64 6.92
CA GLN A 86 -9.62 18.22 6.16
C GLN A 86 -10.84 17.30 6.21
N PRO A 87 -11.92 17.68 6.93
CA PRO A 87 -13.18 16.98 6.80
C PRO A 87 -13.67 17.17 5.36
N GLY A 88 -13.72 16.08 4.60
CA GLY A 88 -14.07 16.09 3.19
C GLY A 88 -14.17 14.68 2.61
N GLU A 89 -14.76 14.59 1.42
CA GLU A 89 -14.83 13.34 0.67
C GLU A 89 -13.42 12.87 0.28
N PRO A 90 -13.17 11.55 0.27
CA PRO A 90 -11.91 11.01 -0.23
C PRO A 90 -11.62 11.45 -1.66
N VAL A 91 -10.39 11.86 -1.93
CA VAL A 91 -9.94 12.14 -3.29
C VAL A 91 -9.69 10.80 -3.97
N THR A 92 -10.45 10.50 -5.03
CA THR A 92 -10.37 9.24 -5.76
C THR A 92 -9.82 9.48 -7.16
N ARG A 93 -8.85 8.64 -7.57
CA ARG A 93 -8.28 8.63 -8.92
C ARG A 93 -8.34 7.22 -9.49
N ILE A 94 -8.78 7.12 -10.74
CA ILE A 94 -8.84 5.87 -11.49
C ILE A 94 -7.93 6.03 -12.72
N GLY A 95 -7.37 4.92 -13.20
CA GLY A 95 -6.56 4.91 -14.40
C GLY A 95 -5.98 3.55 -14.69
N THR A 96 -4.84 3.53 -15.38
CA THR A 96 -4.10 2.31 -15.70
C THR A 96 -2.79 2.22 -14.93
N TRP A 97 -2.32 1.01 -14.67
CA TRP A 97 -1.03 0.77 -14.04
C TRP A 97 -0.16 -0.17 -14.88
N SER A 98 1.15 -0.08 -14.69
CA SER A 98 2.12 -0.94 -15.36
C SER A 98 3.31 -1.21 -14.46
N VAL A 99 4.09 -2.24 -14.79
CA VAL A 99 5.38 -2.52 -14.15
C VAL A 99 6.47 -2.46 -15.21
N THR A 100 7.46 -1.59 -15.01
CA THR A 100 8.65 -1.48 -15.87
C THR A 100 9.88 -1.38 -14.99
N ASP A 101 10.89 -2.22 -15.22
CA ASP A 101 12.14 -2.24 -14.44
C ASP A 101 11.92 -2.30 -12.91
N GLY A 102 10.92 -3.09 -12.46
CA GLY A 102 10.57 -3.23 -11.05
C GLY A 102 9.80 -2.04 -10.44
N ILE A 103 9.49 -1.02 -11.24
CA ILE A 103 8.72 0.14 -10.84
C ILE A 103 7.27 -0.04 -11.27
N ILE A 104 6.35 0.01 -10.30
CA ILE A 104 4.92 0.10 -10.52
C ILE A 104 4.58 1.57 -10.77
N GLU A 105 4.04 1.91 -11.94
CA GLU A 105 3.61 3.28 -12.26
C GLU A 105 2.09 3.34 -12.45
N LEU A 106 1.44 4.27 -11.74
CA LEU A 106 0.02 4.59 -11.85
C LEU A 106 -0.18 5.80 -12.77
N SER A 107 -1.00 5.63 -13.79
CA SER A 107 -1.28 6.60 -14.83
C SER A 107 -2.77 6.94 -14.88
N GLY A 108 -3.16 8.06 -14.28
CA GLY A 108 -4.52 8.61 -14.33
C GLY A 108 -4.71 9.69 -15.40
N ASP A 109 -5.91 10.26 -15.44
CA ASP A 109 -6.37 11.20 -16.48
C ASP A 109 -5.64 12.57 -16.47
N GLU A 110 -5.16 13.04 -15.33
CA GLU A 110 -4.60 14.40 -15.17
C GLU A 110 -3.07 14.49 -15.34
N ALA A 111 -2.46 13.60 -16.13
CA ALA A 111 -0.99 13.48 -16.30
C ALA A 111 -0.18 13.22 -15.01
N ALA A 112 -0.81 13.25 -13.82
CA ALA A 112 -0.21 12.87 -12.56
C ALA A 112 0.23 11.40 -12.61
N ARG A 113 1.48 11.16 -12.16
CA ARG A 113 2.08 9.83 -12.05
C ARG A 113 2.42 9.56 -10.60
N THR A 114 2.07 8.36 -10.14
CA THR A 114 2.51 7.83 -8.84
C THR A 114 3.35 6.60 -9.10
N ARG A 115 4.45 6.43 -8.37
CA ARG A 115 5.37 5.31 -8.55
C ARG A 115 5.60 4.56 -7.26
N PHE A 116 5.74 3.25 -7.35
CA PHE A 116 6.08 2.38 -6.24
C PHE A 116 7.18 1.39 -6.64
N SER A 117 7.93 0.93 -5.64
CA SER A 117 8.74 -0.30 -5.73
C SER A 117 8.14 -1.34 -4.80
N LEU A 118 8.30 -2.63 -5.12
CA LEU A 118 7.98 -3.70 -4.18
C LEU A 118 9.22 -4.01 -3.34
N SER A 119 9.09 -3.95 -2.02
CA SER A 119 10.17 -4.31 -1.10
C SER A 119 10.25 -5.83 -0.92
N THR A 120 11.41 -6.33 -0.47
CA THR A 120 11.58 -7.73 -0.08
C THR A 120 10.68 -8.16 1.09
N ALA A 121 10.18 -7.20 1.87
CA ALA A 121 9.19 -7.43 2.92
C ALA A 121 7.74 -7.50 2.39
N GLY A 122 7.52 -7.33 1.08
CA GLY A 122 6.21 -7.38 0.46
C GLY A 122 5.38 -6.10 0.63
N GLU A 123 6.03 -4.94 0.77
CA GLU A 123 5.40 -3.63 0.90
C GLU A 123 5.62 -2.80 -0.38
N LEU A 124 4.61 -2.05 -0.82
CA LEU A 124 4.80 -1.04 -1.85
C LEU A 124 5.40 0.22 -1.23
N ARG A 125 6.57 0.65 -1.72
CA ARG A 125 7.25 1.86 -1.23
C ARG A 125 7.15 2.96 -2.26
N ALA A 126 6.53 4.08 -1.89
CA ALA A 126 6.30 5.21 -2.79
C ALA A 126 7.64 5.83 -3.25
N LEU A 127 7.73 6.14 -4.53
CA LEU A 127 8.91 6.68 -5.18
C LEU A 127 8.63 8.11 -5.67
N ASP A 128 9.69 8.86 -5.90
CA ASP A 128 9.62 10.13 -6.61
C ASP A 128 9.38 9.92 -8.13
N LEU A 129 9.21 11.03 -8.86
CA LEU A 129 9.02 11.03 -10.32
C LEU A 129 10.26 10.58 -11.10
N ALA A 130 11.42 10.41 -10.46
CA ALA A 130 12.62 9.83 -11.05
C ALA A 130 12.74 8.32 -10.76
N GLY A 131 11.81 7.74 -9.98
CA GLY A 131 11.85 6.33 -9.57
C GLY A 131 12.78 6.06 -8.39
N LYS A 132 13.18 7.09 -7.65
CA LYS A 132 14.03 6.97 -6.45
C LYS A 132 13.19 7.00 -5.17
N PRO A 133 13.71 6.47 -4.05
CA PRO A 133 13.08 6.65 -2.74
C PRO A 133 12.79 8.14 -2.47
N ILE A 134 11.59 8.46 -1.99
CA ILE A 134 11.20 9.83 -1.61
C ILE A 134 12.16 10.36 -0.54
N ASN A 135 12.53 9.49 0.41
CA ASN A 135 13.56 9.75 1.40
C ASN A 135 14.17 8.40 1.81
N GLN A 136 15.49 8.23 1.68
CA GLN A 136 16.15 6.96 2.00
C GLN A 136 15.96 6.53 3.46
N ASP A 137 16.03 7.47 4.40
CA ASP A 137 15.94 7.22 5.84
C ASP A 137 14.50 7.00 6.32
N LEU A 138 13.51 7.55 5.60
CA LEU A 138 12.10 7.50 5.97
C LEU A 138 11.27 6.62 5.03
N GLN A 139 11.88 5.90 4.10
CA GLN A 139 11.18 5.16 3.05
C GLN A 139 10.15 4.16 3.61
N ALA A 140 10.41 3.57 4.78
CA ALA A 140 9.47 2.69 5.46
C ALA A 140 8.17 3.39 5.90
N GLN A 141 8.19 4.70 6.12
CA GLN A 141 7.00 5.52 6.45
C GLN A 141 6.19 5.88 5.20
N TYR A 142 6.80 5.80 4.02
CA TYR A 142 6.16 5.96 2.73
C TYR A 142 5.80 4.60 2.12
N SER A 143 5.31 3.68 2.95
CA SER A 143 4.98 2.31 2.53
C SER A 143 3.49 2.01 2.65
N LEU A 144 3.00 1.22 1.69
CA LEU A 144 1.70 0.59 1.72
C LEU A 144 1.94 -0.89 1.98
N LYS A 145 1.24 -1.42 2.97
CA LYS A 145 1.22 -2.85 3.24
C LYS A 145 0.12 -3.46 2.42
N ARG A 146 0.33 -4.70 2.00
CA ARG A 146 -0.76 -5.49 1.45
C ARG A 146 -1.84 -5.54 2.53
N SER A 147 -3.03 -5.06 2.19
CA SER A 147 -4.19 -5.29 3.04
C SER A 147 -4.49 -6.77 2.94
N ALA A 148 -3.82 -7.57 3.79
CA ALA A 148 -3.96 -9.02 3.80
C ALA A 148 -5.44 -9.44 3.84
N GLY A 149 -6.30 -8.62 4.44
CA GLY A 149 -7.76 -8.80 4.48
C GLY A 149 -8.54 -8.65 3.17
N LEU A 150 -7.90 -8.24 2.08
CA LEU A 150 -8.52 -7.92 0.79
C LEU A 150 -7.79 -8.57 -0.39
N ALA A 151 -6.89 -9.53 -0.12
CA ALA A 151 -6.45 -10.45 -1.16
C ALA A 151 -7.59 -11.43 -1.47
N GLU A 152 -8.68 -10.93 -2.06
CA GLU A 152 -9.83 -11.73 -2.49
C GLU A 152 -9.42 -12.89 -3.42
N ASP A 153 -8.25 -12.75 -4.05
CA ASP A 153 -7.66 -13.64 -5.04
C ASP A 153 -6.53 -14.55 -4.54
N ASP A 154 -6.09 -14.47 -3.28
CA ASP A 154 -5.15 -15.46 -2.76
C ASP A 154 -5.90 -16.61 -2.07
N PRO A 155 -5.92 -17.84 -2.63
CA PRO A 155 -6.59 -18.98 -1.99
C PRO A 155 -6.06 -19.27 -0.59
N ARG A 156 -4.79 -18.93 -0.31
CA ARG A 156 -4.15 -19.12 1.00
C ARG A 156 -4.78 -18.24 2.07
N PHE A 157 -5.32 -17.08 1.69
CA PHE A 157 -5.96 -16.15 2.61
C PHE A 157 -7.20 -16.79 3.26
N TRP A 158 -8.04 -17.46 2.46
CA TRP A 158 -9.21 -18.17 2.96
C TRP A 158 -8.88 -19.51 3.63
N GLU A 159 -7.73 -20.11 3.31
CA GLU A 159 -7.27 -21.30 4.02
C GLU A 159 -6.90 -20.99 5.48
N ASP A 160 -6.32 -19.84 5.76
CA ASP A 160 -5.98 -19.46 7.13
C ASP A 160 -7.23 -19.15 7.96
N SER A 161 -8.21 -18.41 7.41
CA SER A 161 -9.52 -18.20 8.05
C SER A 161 -10.23 -19.54 8.31
N ARG A 162 -10.17 -20.50 7.38
CA ARG A 162 -10.70 -21.87 7.59
C ARG A 162 -10.01 -22.60 8.72
N LYS A 163 -8.67 -22.58 8.78
CA LYS A 163 -7.89 -23.28 9.80
C LYS A 163 -8.23 -22.80 11.22
N ILE A 164 -8.67 -21.55 11.36
CA ILE A 164 -9.06 -20.97 12.65
C ILE A 164 -10.57 -21.02 12.92
N GLY A 165 -11.37 -21.69 12.07
CA GLY A 165 -12.80 -21.95 12.32
C GLY A 165 -13.78 -20.99 11.65
N VAL A 166 -13.33 -20.11 10.75
CA VAL A 166 -14.24 -19.21 10.02
C VAL A 166 -15.01 -19.97 8.95
N ASP A 167 -16.33 -19.86 8.98
CA ASP A 167 -17.25 -20.50 8.03
C ASP A 167 -17.58 -19.61 6.83
N PHE A 168 -17.66 -18.30 7.04
CA PHE A 168 -18.08 -17.35 6.00
C PHE A 168 -17.24 -16.09 6.07
N VAL A 169 -16.93 -15.56 4.89
CA VAL A 169 -16.15 -14.35 4.71
C VAL A 169 -16.82 -13.44 3.70
N ALA A 170 -16.68 -12.14 3.91
CA ALA A 170 -17.11 -11.14 2.96
C ALA A 170 -16.24 -9.89 3.03
N THR A 171 -16.19 -9.19 1.91
CA THR A 171 -15.43 -7.96 1.72
C THR A 171 -16.27 -6.97 0.94
N GLY A 172 -15.96 -5.69 1.08
CA GLY A 172 -16.52 -4.66 0.23
C GLY A 172 -15.57 -3.47 0.14
N HIS A 173 -15.79 -2.70 -0.92
CA HIS A 173 -14.96 -1.56 -1.30
C HIS A 173 -15.86 -0.32 -1.31
N ASN A 174 -15.41 0.75 -0.66
CA ASN A 174 -16.12 2.03 -0.50
C ASN A 174 -17.28 2.06 0.54
N PRO A 175 -16.96 2.23 1.84
CA PRO A 175 -15.62 2.15 2.46
C PRO A 175 -15.11 0.70 2.50
N SER A 176 -13.82 0.50 2.77
CA SER A 176 -13.22 -0.84 2.75
C SER A 176 -13.54 -1.58 4.04
N TRP A 177 -13.98 -2.83 3.96
CA TRP A 177 -14.34 -3.61 5.16
C TRP A 177 -14.16 -5.12 4.97
N VAL A 178 -14.07 -5.81 6.10
CA VAL A 178 -14.01 -7.28 6.16
C VAL A 178 -15.02 -7.79 7.17
N LEU A 179 -15.70 -8.87 6.83
CA LEU A 179 -16.55 -9.66 7.71
C LEU A 179 -16.04 -11.09 7.75
N GLU A 180 -15.90 -11.61 8.96
CA GLU A 180 -15.66 -13.03 9.24
C GLU A 180 -16.77 -13.55 10.17
N ILE A 181 -17.34 -14.71 9.84
CA ILE A 181 -18.32 -15.40 10.67
C ILE A 181 -17.82 -16.82 10.93
N ASP A 182 -17.54 -17.10 12.19
CA ASP A 182 -17.53 -18.45 12.76
C ASP A 182 -18.93 -18.71 13.34
N LYS A 183 -19.65 -19.71 12.82
CA LYS A 183 -21.05 -19.98 13.19
C LYS A 183 -21.19 -20.41 14.65
N GLU A 184 -20.15 -20.97 15.23
CA GLU A 184 -20.16 -21.55 16.57
C GLU A 184 -19.57 -20.62 17.64
N ASN A 185 -18.73 -19.66 17.23
CA ASN A 185 -17.99 -18.81 18.16
C ASN A 185 -18.36 -17.33 18.04
N GLN A 186 -17.90 -16.66 16.98
CA GLN A 186 -17.97 -15.20 16.88
C GLN A 186 -18.02 -14.68 15.45
N MET A 187 -18.57 -13.47 15.34
CA MET A 187 -18.52 -12.63 14.14
C MET A 187 -17.58 -11.46 14.40
N LEU A 188 -16.77 -11.13 13.41
CA LEU A 188 -15.90 -9.97 13.41
C LEU A 188 -16.21 -9.12 12.18
N PHE A 189 -16.63 -7.88 12.39
CA PHE A 189 -16.72 -6.86 11.37
C PHE A 189 -15.69 -5.77 11.65
N LYS A 190 -14.93 -5.38 10.63
CA LYS A 190 -14.01 -4.24 10.73
C LYS A 190 -13.95 -3.43 9.46
N THR A 191 -14.00 -2.11 9.58
CA THR A 191 -13.67 -1.17 8.50
C THR A 191 -12.15 -0.98 8.43
N ARG A 192 -11.65 -0.55 7.27
CA ARG A 192 -10.23 -0.23 7.05
C ARG A 192 -10.02 1.20 6.54
N PRO A 193 -8.97 1.92 6.99
CA PRO A 193 -8.03 1.53 8.06
C PRO A 193 -8.75 1.20 9.36
N GLU A 194 -8.15 0.31 10.17
CA GLU A 194 -8.74 -0.38 11.33
C GLU A 194 -9.20 0.54 12.49
N GLU A 195 -9.43 1.83 12.21
CA GLU A 195 -9.64 2.91 13.16
C GLU A 195 -11.08 3.43 13.23
N THR A 196 -11.99 3.07 12.32
CA THR A 196 -13.37 3.62 12.32
C THR A 196 -14.40 2.75 13.04
N VAL A 197 -14.49 1.47 12.69
CA VAL A 197 -15.48 0.54 13.26
C VAL A 197 -14.87 -0.85 13.39
N MET A 198 -14.85 -1.38 14.60
CA MET A 198 -14.52 -2.78 14.88
C MET A 198 -15.59 -3.33 15.81
N LEU A 199 -16.38 -4.30 15.32
CA LEU A 199 -17.46 -4.92 16.06
C LEU A 199 -17.23 -6.42 16.12
N GLN A 200 -17.00 -6.92 17.33
CA GLN A 200 -16.85 -8.34 17.61
C GLN A 200 -18.00 -8.82 18.50
N ALA A 201 -18.74 -9.82 18.01
CA ALA A 201 -19.92 -10.34 18.68
C ALA A 201 -19.90 -11.86 18.73
N LYS A 202 -20.46 -12.46 19.79
CA LYS A 202 -20.81 -13.89 19.74
C LYS A 202 -21.83 -14.11 18.64
N THR A 203 -21.69 -15.20 17.89
CA THR A 203 -22.59 -15.49 16.78
C THR A 203 -23.99 -15.86 17.30
N PRO A 204 -25.02 -15.05 16.99
CA PRO A 204 -26.38 -15.35 17.41
C PRO A 204 -26.99 -16.44 16.52
N ALA A 205 -28.11 -17.02 16.96
CA ALA A 205 -28.92 -17.85 16.07
C ALA A 205 -29.37 -17.05 14.85
N PRO A 206 -29.11 -17.50 13.61
CA PRO A 206 -29.49 -16.77 12.42
C PRO A 206 -31.00 -16.82 12.20
N THR A 207 -31.55 -15.77 11.60
CA THR A 207 -32.90 -15.79 11.04
C THR A 207 -32.81 -16.06 9.55
N SER A 208 -33.42 -17.15 9.07
CA SER A 208 -33.41 -17.51 7.65
C SER A 208 -34.78 -17.35 7.03
N LYS A 209 -34.86 -16.66 5.88
CA LYS A 209 -36.09 -16.47 5.10
C LYS A 209 -35.78 -16.59 3.60
N GLY A 210 -36.11 -17.74 3.02
CA GLY A 210 -35.82 -18.01 1.61
C GLY A 210 -34.30 -18.03 1.36
N ARG A 211 -33.82 -17.15 0.48
CA ARG A 211 -32.40 -17.00 0.14
C ARG A 211 -31.64 -16.02 1.05
N ILE A 212 -32.28 -15.52 2.09
CA ILE A 212 -31.73 -14.51 2.98
C ILE A 212 -31.44 -15.15 4.34
N THR A 213 -30.22 -14.98 4.83
CA THR A 213 -29.79 -15.32 6.19
C THR A 213 -29.37 -14.03 6.89
N SER A 214 -29.93 -13.74 8.07
CA SER A 214 -29.60 -12.54 8.82
C SER A 214 -29.12 -12.84 10.23
N TYR A 215 -28.18 -12.02 10.68
CA TYR A 215 -27.61 -12.01 12.03
C TYR A 215 -27.82 -10.63 12.64
N ARG A 216 -28.09 -10.58 13.94
CA ARG A 216 -28.25 -9.35 14.70
C ARG A 216 -27.58 -9.50 16.04
N ALA A 217 -26.64 -8.61 16.33
CA ALA A 217 -25.91 -8.59 17.58
C ALA A 217 -25.73 -7.17 18.10
N THR A 218 -25.59 -7.07 19.42
CA THR A 218 -25.17 -5.84 20.11
C THR A 218 -23.88 -6.16 20.85
N THR A 219 -22.90 -5.29 20.71
CA THR A 219 -21.57 -5.39 21.32
C THR A 219 -21.37 -4.21 22.28
N GLY A 220 -20.26 -4.19 23.03
CA GLY A 220 -19.88 -3.01 23.81
C GLY A 220 -19.62 -1.78 22.94
N ASP A 221 -19.22 -2.01 21.69
CA ASP A 221 -18.74 -0.98 20.76
C ASP A 221 -19.80 -0.58 19.72
N GLY A 222 -21.01 -1.19 19.76
CA GLY A 222 -22.05 -0.88 18.78
C GLY A 222 -23.06 -1.97 18.45
N SER A 223 -23.95 -1.66 17.51
CA SER A 223 -24.89 -2.62 16.91
C SER A 223 -24.39 -3.13 15.57
N LEU A 224 -24.60 -4.43 15.33
CA LEU A 224 -24.21 -5.12 14.11
C LEU A 224 -25.40 -5.91 13.56
N GLU A 225 -25.83 -5.57 12.35
CA GLU A 225 -26.80 -6.34 11.57
C GLU A 225 -26.14 -6.80 10.28
N ILE A 226 -26.27 -8.09 9.97
CA ILE A 226 -25.70 -8.69 8.76
C ILE A 226 -26.83 -9.37 8.01
N GLU A 227 -26.90 -9.16 6.70
CA GLU A 227 -27.81 -9.80 5.79
C GLU A 227 -27.01 -10.43 4.64
N LEU A 228 -27.09 -11.76 4.54
CA LEU A 228 -26.46 -12.56 3.49
C LEU A 228 -27.56 -12.99 2.53
N THR A 229 -27.48 -12.54 1.28
CA THR A 229 -28.43 -12.91 0.21
C THR A 229 -27.73 -13.83 -0.77
N GLN A 230 -28.29 -15.03 -0.99
CA GLN A 230 -27.78 -15.98 -2.00
C GLN A 230 -28.13 -15.48 -3.40
N GLU A 231 -27.28 -14.62 -3.92
CA GLU A 231 -27.34 -13.97 -5.21
C GLU A 231 -25.90 -13.71 -5.66
N THR A 232 -25.64 -13.93 -6.96
CA THR A 232 -24.32 -13.69 -7.53
C THR A 232 -23.96 -12.21 -7.37
N CYS A 233 -22.87 -11.96 -6.66
CA CYS A 233 -22.29 -10.66 -6.43
C CYS A 233 -21.01 -10.57 -7.25
N ALA A 234 -20.99 -9.72 -8.26
CA ALA A 234 -19.75 -9.36 -8.93
C ALA A 234 -19.09 -8.26 -8.10
N ASP A 235 -17.89 -8.52 -7.60
CA ASP A 235 -17.11 -7.51 -6.93
C ASP A 235 -16.89 -6.31 -7.88
N ALA A 236 -17.25 -5.11 -7.43
CA ALA A 236 -17.30 -3.93 -8.29
C ALA A 236 -15.92 -3.53 -8.84
N MET A 237 -14.85 -4.00 -8.21
CA MET A 237 -13.48 -3.65 -8.56
C MET A 237 -12.78 -4.74 -9.37
N SER A 238 -12.82 -6.00 -8.92
CA SER A 238 -12.19 -7.12 -9.61
C SER A 238 -13.08 -7.76 -10.69
N GLY A 239 -14.39 -7.51 -10.65
CA GLY A 239 -15.38 -8.20 -11.49
C GLY A 239 -15.60 -9.67 -11.10
N LYS A 240 -14.96 -10.14 -10.01
CA LYS A 240 -15.03 -11.52 -9.58
C LYS A 240 -16.40 -11.85 -8.99
N GLU A 241 -16.99 -12.92 -9.48
CA GLU A 241 -18.28 -13.38 -8.99
C GLU A 241 -18.13 -14.19 -7.70
N ARG A 242 -18.98 -13.87 -6.72
CA ARG A 242 -19.17 -14.59 -5.46
C ARG A 242 -20.64 -14.98 -5.33
N PRO A 243 -20.96 -16.08 -4.62
CA PRO A 243 -22.33 -16.58 -4.55
C PRO A 243 -23.25 -15.80 -3.58
N TYR A 244 -22.72 -14.85 -2.82
CA TYR A 244 -23.51 -14.05 -1.87
C TYR A 244 -23.26 -12.56 -2.02
N THR A 245 -24.37 -11.80 -2.05
CA THR A 245 -24.41 -10.37 -1.78
C THR A 245 -24.58 -10.16 -0.28
N VAL A 246 -23.75 -9.30 0.29
CA VAL A 246 -23.71 -9.02 1.73
C VAL A 246 -24.06 -7.57 1.98
N ARG A 247 -24.98 -7.35 2.93
CA ARG A 247 -25.34 -6.03 3.44
C ARG A 247 -25.15 -6.01 4.94
N ILE A 248 -24.34 -5.08 5.43
CA ILE A 248 -24.06 -4.91 6.86
C ILE A 248 -24.59 -3.54 7.27
N THR A 249 -25.32 -3.49 8.38
CA THR A 249 -25.63 -2.23 9.06
C THR A 249 -24.85 -2.21 10.38
N ALA A 250 -23.80 -1.40 10.45
CA ALA A 250 -22.97 -1.24 11.63
C ALA A 250 -23.19 0.17 12.20
N ASN A 251 -23.65 0.29 13.45
CA ASN A 251 -23.93 1.58 14.09
C ASN A 251 -24.83 2.54 13.28
N GLY A 252 -25.69 1.99 12.42
CA GLY A 252 -26.60 2.75 11.55
C GLY A 252 -26.03 3.07 10.16
N GLU A 253 -24.74 2.85 9.93
CA GLU A 253 -24.12 2.96 8.60
C GLU A 253 -24.25 1.65 7.82
N VAL A 254 -24.47 1.77 6.51
CA VAL A 254 -24.71 0.62 5.64
C VAL A 254 -23.50 0.36 4.75
N TYR A 255 -23.09 -0.90 4.71
CA TYR A 255 -21.97 -1.40 3.95
C TYR A 255 -22.45 -2.53 3.03
N THR A 256 -21.97 -2.56 1.79
CA THR A 256 -22.35 -3.57 0.79
C THR A 256 -21.12 -4.21 0.18
N GLY A 257 -21.21 -5.49 -0.20
CA GLY A 257 -20.09 -6.23 -0.73
C GLY A 257 -20.43 -7.69 -1.03
N CYS A 258 -19.40 -8.49 -1.26
CA CYS A 258 -19.54 -9.86 -1.76
C CYS A 258 -18.95 -10.86 -0.76
N GLY A 259 -19.52 -12.06 -0.69
CA GLY A 259 -19.06 -13.09 0.27
C GLY A 259 -19.22 -14.53 -0.19
N LEU A 260 -18.58 -15.44 0.53
CA LEU A 260 -18.66 -16.88 0.31
C LEU A 260 -18.56 -17.67 1.61
N TYR A 261 -19.15 -18.87 1.61
CA TYR A 261 -18.85 -19.88 2.62
C TYR A 261 -17.54 -20.60 2.27
N LEU A 262 -16.69 -20.78 3.28
CA LEU A 262 -15.38 -21.42 3.12
C LEU A 262 -15.45 -22.96 3.16
N GLY A 263 -16.61 -23.52 3.52
CA GLY A 263 -16.85 -24.97 3.64
C GLY A 263 -17.56 -25.65 2.46
N ASP A 264 -18.05 -24.91 1.46
CA ASP A 264 -18.89 -25.47 0.38
C ASP A 264 -18.10 -26.07 -0.79
N ASN A 265 -17.06 -26.86 -0.50
CA ASN A 265 -16.52 -27.87 -1.43
C ASN A 265 -17.14 -29.25 -1.13
N GLN A 266 -18.46 -29.28 -0.98
CA GLN A 266 -19.25 -30.51 -0.96
C GLN A 266 -20.47 -30.32 -1.88
N SER A 267 -20.29 -30.61 -3.17
CA SER A 267 -21.28 -31.22 -4.10
C SER A 267 -21.24 -30.66 -5.54
N LYS A 268 -20.29 -31.13 -6.34
CA LYS A 268 -20.55 -32.04 -7.48
C LYS A 268 -19.26 -32.49 -8.15
#